data_AF-A0A0B3AFH6-F1
#
_entry.id   AF-A0A0B3AFH6-F1
#
_cell.length_a   1.000
_cell.length_b   1.000
_cell.length_c   1.000
_cell.angle_alpha   90.00
_cell.angle_beta   90.00
_cell.angle_gamma   90.00
#
_symmetry.space_group_name_H-M   'P 1'
#
loop_
_entity.id
_entity.type
_entity.pdbx_description
1 polymer ?
#
loop_
_entity_poly.entity_id
_entity_poly.type
_entity_poly.pdbx_seq_one_letter_code
_entity_poly.pdbx_strand_id
1 'polypeptide(L)'
;MEKNELGESGKRYVKEVEAQLYEPSLLLKSDNPLEIGIALRMLGNEYGATTKRPRRIGMLDLVMLKQNCRLNGVDELYLNKVDCLRDFANSSLPGIPLVTGYELDGQKINYVPATETQLHRVKPIIDYFPAFREDISSVRQKEDLPKAVHEFIRFVEDQVQTPLLGIGVGPEREEYVALR
;
A
#
# COMPACT_ATOMS: atom_id res chain seq x y z
N MET A 1 24.40 1.70 17.57
CA MET A 1 24.49 0.84 16.37
C MET A 1 24.69 -0.59 16.85
N GLU A 2 23.60 -1.24 17.25
CA GLU A 2 23.65 -2.68 17.52
C GLU A 2 23.43 -3.43 16.21
N LYS A 3 24.38 -4.31 15.91
CA LYS A 3 24.29 -5.25 14.80
C LYS A 3 23.23 -6.28 15.17
N ASN A 4 22.14 -6.33 14.41
CA ASN A 4 21.25 -7.49 14.44
C ASN A 4 21.98 -8.67 13.80
N GLU A 5 22.57 -9.49 14.66
CA GLU A 5 23.13 -10.80 14.34
C GLU A 5 22.00 -11.81 14.15
N LEU A 6 21.40 -11.83 12.96
CA LEU A 6 20.59 -12.96 12.47
C LEU A 6 20.83 -13.08 10.96
N GLY A 7 22.02 -13.57 10.65
CA GLY A 7 22.46 -13.88 9.31
C GLY A 7 23.78 -14.62 9.40
N GLU A 8 23.72 -15.95 9.51
CA GLU A 8 24.89 -16.78 9.33
C GLU A 8 25.56 -16.42 7.99
N SER A 9 26.80 -15.95 8.09
CA SER A 9 27.84 -15.87 7.06
C SER A 9 27.39 -15.85 5.59
N GLY A 10 27.29 -14.64 5.01
CA GLY A 10 27.46 -14.42 3.57
C GLY A 10 26.26 -14.64 2.65
N LYS A 11 25.11 -15.14 3.14
CA LYS A 11 23.89 -15.26 2.30
C LYS A 11 23.13 -13.94 2.23
N ARG A 12 22.78 -13.50 1.01
CA ARG A 12 21.96 -12.30 0.78
C ARG A 12 20.52 -12.56 1.26
N TYR A 13 19.93 -11.64 2.02
CA TYR A 13 18.52 -11.70 2.39
C TYR A 13 17.63 -11.45 1.15
N VAL A 14 16.88 -12.46 0.75
CA VAL A 14 16.11 -12.53 -0.51
C VAL A 14 14.78 -13.24 -0.30
N LYS A 15 13.90 -13.21 -1.32
CA LYS A 15 12.57 -13.84 -1.32
C LYS A 15 12.57 -15.27 -0.77
N GLU A 16 13.54 -16.09 -1.16
CA GLU A 16 13.62 -17.51 -0.75
C GLU A 16 13.89 -17.66 0.75
N VAL A 17 14.63 -16.72 1.35
CA VAL A 17 14.88 -16.70 2.79
C VAL A 17 13.58 -16.37 3.53
N GLU A 18 12.81 -15.37 3.07
CA GLU A 18 11.52 -15.04 3.69
C GLU A 18 10.52 -16.21 3.59
N ALA A 19 10.49 -16.90 2.45
CA ALA A 19 9.63 -18.06 2.25
C ALA A 19 9.96 -19.25 3.17
N GLN A 20 11.17 -19.32 3.72
CA GLN A 20 11.58 -20.34 4.69
C GLN A 20 11.32 -19.91 6.14
N LEU A 21 11.41 -18.62 6.43
CA LEU A 21 11.31 -18.07 7.78
C LEU A 21 9.88 -17.74 8.18
N TYR A 22 9.02 -17.39 7.24
CA TYR A 22 7.74 -16.77 7.52
C TYR A 22 6.58 -17.46 6.84
N GLU A 23 5.44 -17.41 7.53
CA GLU A 23 4.15 -17.82 7.01
C GLU A 23 3.25 -16.56 7.01
N PRO A 24 2.86 -16.03 5.83
CA PRO A 24 2.17 -14.74 5.74
C PRO A 24 0.86 -14.67 6.51
N SER A 25 0.13 -15.79 6.62
CA SER A 25 -1.20 -15.79 7.25
C SER A 25 -1.14 -15.63 8.78
N LEU A 26 -0.03 -16.07 9.40
CA LEU A 26 0.32 -15.84 10.79
C LEU A 26 0.82 -14.40 10.99
N LEU A 27 1.70 -13.92 10.12
CA LEU A 27 2.24 -12.56 10.22
C LEU A 27 1.16 -11.47 10.05
N LEU A 28 0.16 -11.68 9.19
CA LEU A 28 -0.99 -10.76 9.06
C LEU A 28 -1.75 -10.58 10.39
N LYS A 29 -1.74 -11.58 11.27
CA LYS A 29 -2.43 -11.55 12.58
C LYS A 29 -1.58 -10.93 13.69
N SER A 30 -0.33 -10.56 13.40
CA SER A 30 0.56 -9.91 14.36
C SER A 30 0.07 -8.50 14.69
N ASP A 31 0.35 -8.03 15.91
CA ASP A 31 0.17 -6.63 16.31
C ASP A 31 1.35 -5.74 15.90
N ASN A 32 2.44 -6.34 15.41
CA ASN A 32 3.62 -5.63 14.94
C ASN A 32 3.45 -5.18 13.47
N PRO A 33 3.43 -3.87 13.18
CA PRO A 33 3.28 -3.36 11.81
C PRO A 33 4.38 -3.81 10.86
N LEU A 34 5.59 -4.08 11.37
CA LEU A 34 6.68 -4.61 10.55
C LEU A 34 6.31 -5.99 10.01
N GLU A 35 5.84 -6.88 10.86
CA GLU A 35 5.46 -8.26 10.50
C GLU A 35 4.31 -8.29 9.49
N ILE A 36 3.28 -7.46 9.72
CA ILE A 36 2.19 -7.28 8.75
C ILE A 36 2.75 -6.80 7.40
N GLY A 37 3.69 -5.85 7.40
CA GLY A 37 4.37 -5.38 6.19
C GLY A 37 5.19 -6.45 5.47
N ILE A 38 5.82 -7.38 6.21
CA ILE A 38 6.49 -8.56 5.63
C ILE A 38 5.44 -9.45 4.95
N ALA A 39 4.31 -9.71 5.61
CA ALA A 39 3.24 -10.53 5.06
C ALA A 39 2.69 -9.96 3.75
N LEU A 40 2.36 -8.67 3.74
CA LEU A 40 1.86 -7.95 2.55
C LEU A 40 2.88 -7.94 1.42
N ARG A 41 4.18 -7.80 1.73
CA ARG A 41 5.25 -7.95 0.73
C ARG A 41 5.24 -9.33 0.10
N MET A 42 5.14 -10.38 0.92
CA MET A 42 5.18 -11.77 0.45
C MET A 42 3.98 -12.06 -0.45
N LEU A 43 2.78 -11.66 -0.03
CA LEU A 43 1.52 -11.84 -0.76
C LEU A 43 1.51 -11.04 -2.07
N GLY A 44 1.91 -9.76 -2.02
CA GLY A 44 1.99 -8.89 -3.18
C GLY A 44 3.20 -9.13 -4.09
N ASN A 45 4.04 -10.14 -3.79
CA ASN A 45 5.27 -10.48 -4.51
C ASN A 45 6.22 -9.27 -4.72
N GLU A 46 6.41 -8.48 -3.67
CA GLU A 46 7.17 -7.22 -3.72
C GLU A 46 8.68 -7.40 -3.55
N TYR A 47 9.29 -7.96 -4.59
CA TYR A 47 10.71 -8.25 -4.66
C TYR A 47 11.34 -7.68 -5.94
N GLY A 48 12.62 -7.31 -5.85
CA GLY A 48 13.41 -6.93 -7.03
C GLY A 48 13.41 -8.06 -8.06
N ALA A 49 13.08 -7.76 -9.33
CA ALA A 49 12.93 -8.78 -10.38
C ALA A 49 14.19 -9.64 -10.55
N THR A 50 15.37 -9.00 -10.58
CA THR A 50 16.67 -9.67 -10.73
C THR A 50 17.28 -10.06 -9.40
N THR A 51 17.30 -9.14 -8.44
CA THR A 51 18.06 -9.32 -7.19
C THR A 51 17.34 -10.16 -6.15
N LYS A 52 16.01 -10.35 -6.31
CA LYS A 52 15.09 -10.97 -5.35
C LYS A 52 15.11 -10.33 -3.96
N ARG A 53 15.68 -9.12 -3.83
CA ARG A 53 15.70 -8.38 -2.57
C ARG A 53 14.28 -7.90 -2.23
N PRO A 54 13.87 -8.01 -0.97
CA PRO A 54 12.57 -7.52 -0.53
C PRO A 54 12.48 -5.99 -0.66
N ARG A 55 11.35 -5.48 -1.15
CA ARG A 55 11.05 -4.05 -1.12
C ARG A 55 10.53 -3.65 0.26
N ARG A 56 10.70 -2.37 0.60
CA ARG A 56 10.01 -1.80 1.77
C ARG A 56 8.55 -1.57 1.38
N ILE A 57 7.64 -1.97 2.26
CA ILE A 57 6.20 -1.75 2.11
C ILE A 57 5.79 -0.65 3.06
N GLY A 58 4.91 0.23 2.58
CA GLY A 58 4.29 1.29 3.34
C GLY A 58 2.82 1.40 2.98
N MET A 59 2.10 2.20 3.75
CA MET A 59 0.71 2.53 3.51
C MET A 59 0.58 3.43 2.27
N LEU A 60 -0.60 3.44 1.64
CA LEU A 60 -0.89 4.42 0.60
C LEU A 60 -0.95 5.81 1.23
N ASP A 61 -0.10 6.71 0.74
CA ASP A 61 -0.01 8.08 1.22
C ASP A 61 -0.78 9.04 0.32
N LEU A 62 -1.96 9.44 0.77
CA LEU A 62 -2.88 10.27 0.01
C LEU A 62 -2.46 11.74 0.01
N VAL A 63 -1.74 12.19 1.03
CA VAL A 63 -1.18 13.55 1.10
C VAL A 63 -0.10 13.72 0.03
N MET A 64 0.84 12.76 -0.02
CA MET A 64 1.89 12.75 -1.02
C MET A 64 1.33 12.56 -2.43
N LEU A 65 0.36 11.66 -2.62
CA LEU A 65 -0.29 11.44 -3.91
C LEU A 65 -1.00 12.70 -4.42
N LYS A 66 -1.78 13.37 -3.57
CA LYS A 66 -2.43 14.67 -3.88
C LYS A 66 -1.43 15.72 -4.31
N GLN A 67 -0.35 15.86 -3.55
CA GLN A 67 0.69 16.82 -3.86
C GLN A 67 1.36 16.50 -5.21
N ASN A 68 1.64 15.22 -5.50
CA ASN A 68 2.19 14.80 -6.78
C ASN A 68 1.24 15.08 -7.95
N CYS A 69 -0.06 14.83 -7.81
CA CYS A 69 -1.04 15.13 -8.85
C CYS A 69 -1.05 16.63 -9.17
N ARG A 70 -1.11 17.47 -8.12
CA ARG A 70 -1.09 18.93 -8.26
C ARG A 70 0.21 19.44 -8.91
N LEU A 71 1.36 18.92 -8.50
CA LEU A 71 2.66 19.40 -8.99
C LEU A 71 2.93 19.01 -10.44
N ASN A 72 2.43 17.86 -10.89
CA ASN A 72 2.68 17.35 -12.24
C ASN A 72 1.52 17.62 -13.21
N GLY A 73 0.42 18.25 -12.75
CA GLY A 73 -0.77 18.48 -13.58
C GLY A 73 -1.41 17.17 -14.04
N VAL A 74 -1.50 16.18 -13.14
CA VAL A 74 -2.12 14.89 -13.46
C VAL A 74 -3.62 15.07 -13.59
N ASP A 75 -4.16 14.81 -14.79
CA ASP A 75 -5.60 14.89 -15.04
C ASP A 75 -6.34 13.68 -14.45
N GLU A 76 -5.79 12.48 -14.60
CA GLU A 76 -6.39 11.23 -14.14
C GLU A 76 -5.35 10.23 -13.62
N LEU A 77 -5.76 9.40 -12.66
CA LEU A 77 -4.92 8.41 -12.01
C LEU A 77 -5.24 6.99 -12.46
N TYR A 78 -4.23 6.14 -12.40
CA TYR A 78 -4.41 4.70 -12.50
C TYR A 78 -3.88 4.03 -11.24
N LEU A 79 -4.76 3.39 -10.46
CA LEU A 79 -4.39 2.77 -9.19
C LEU A 79 -4.19 1.26 -9.36
N ASN A 80 -2.95 0.80 -9.21
CA ASN A 80 -2.58 -0.61 -9.37
C ASN A 80 -2.64 -1.38 -8.06
N LYS A 81 -2.70 -2.71 -8.16
CA LYS A 81 -2.70 -3.66 -7.03
C LYS A 81 -3.87 -3.46 -6.07
N VAL A 82 -5.04 -3.08 -6.59
CA VAL A 82 -6.25 -2.94 -5.76
C VAL A 82 -6.70 -4.32 -5.23
N ASP A 83 -6.43 -5.38 -5.98
CA ASP A 83 -6.63 -6.78 -5.58
C ASP A 83 -5.88 -7.14 -4.28
N CYS A 84 -4.68 -6.61 -4.07
CA CYS A 84 -3.88 -6.87 -2.88
C CYS A 84 -4.50 -6.26 -1.60
N LEU A 85 -5.41 -5.28 -1.72
CA LEU A 85 -6.04 -4.64 -0.57
C LEU A 85 -6.96 -5.60 0.21
N ARG A 86 -7.42 -6.68 -0.42
CA ARG A 86 -8.21 -7.71 0.26
C ARG A 86 -7.47 -8.39 1.41
N ASP A 87 -6.14 -8.39 1.37
CA ASP A 87 -5.31 -9.04 2.40
C ASP A 87 -5.47 -8.36 3.76
N PHE A 88 -5.78 -7.07 3.78
CA PHE A 88 -6.10 -6.35 5.02
C PHE A 88 -7.30 -6.92 5.75
N ALA A 89 -8.25 -7.55 5.05
CA ALA A 89 -9.41 -8.18 5.68
C ALA A 89 -9.08 -9.46 6.48
N ASN A 90 -7.85 -9.97 6.32
CA ASN A 90 -7.27 -11.08 7.08
C ASN A 90 -6.21 -10.60 8.08
N SER A 91 -5.94 -9.29 8.14
CA SER A 91 -4.97 -8.71 9.06
C SER A 91 -5.59 -8.39 10.42
N SER A 92 -4.73 -8.18 11.42
CA SER A 92 -5.12 -7.67 12.75
C SER A 92 -5.51 -6.18 12.74
N LEU A 93 -5.29 -5.46 11.63
CA LEU A 93 -5.59 -4.04 11.52
C LEU A 93 -7.10 -3.80 11.45
N PRO A 94 -7.60 -2.63 11.91
CA PRO A 94 -9.02 -2.27 11.81
C PRO A 94 -9.57 -2.19 10.38
N GLY A 95 -8.69 -2.07 9.38
CA GLY A 95 -9.05 -1.92 7.97
C GLY A 95 -7.81 -1.65 7.11
N ILE A 96 -8.02 -1.10 5.92
CA ILE A 96 -6.96 -0.64 5.02
C ILE A 96 -6.40 0.68 5.58
N PRO A 97 -5.14 0.71 6.07
CA PRO A 97 -4.54 1.93 6.59
C PRO A 97 -4.13 2.89 5.46
N LEU A 98 -4.53 4.15 5.60
CA LEU A 98 -4.26 5.22 4.62
C LEU A 98 -3.70 6.44 5.35
N VAL A 99 -2.62 7.02 4.82
CA VAL A 99 -2.10 8.28 5.37
C VAL A 99 -2.91 9.43 4.79
N THR A 100 -3.72 10.08 5.63
CA THR A 100 -4.65 11.16 5.26
C THR A 100 -4.18 12.54 5.71
N GLY A 101 -3.13 12.59 6.51
CA GLY A 101 -2.54 13.81 7.02
C GLY A 101 -1.18 13.55 7.64
N TYR A 102 -0.54 14.62 8.08
CA TYR A 102 0.70 14.56 8.83
C TYR A 102 0.61 15.42 10.08
N GLU A 103 1.37 15.06 11.10
CA GLU A 103 1.73 15.93 12.22
C GLU A 103 3.21 16.29 12.10
N LEU A 104 3.51 17.59 12.14
CA LEU A 104 4.88 18.11 12.21
C LEU A 104 4.99 19.03 13.41
N ASP A 105 5.87 18.67 14.35
CA ASP A 105 6.17 19.46 15.56
C ASP A 105 4.88 19.86 16.33
N GLY A 106 3.91 18.93 16.42
CA GLY A 106 2.63 19.11 17.11
C GLY A 106 1.52 19.79 16.30
N GLN A 107 1.79 20.17 15.04
CA GLN A 107 0.82 20.80 14.15
C GLN A 107 0.36 19.85 13.06
N LYS A 108 -0.95 19.78 12.83
CA LYS A 108 -1.52 19.04 11.71
C LYS A 108 -1.27 19.78 10.41
N ILE A 109 -0.68 19.10 9.44
CA ILE A 109 -0.43 19.59 8.08
C ILE A 109 -1.02 18.61 7.05
N ASN A 110 -1.33 19.12 5.87
CA ASN A 110 -1.92 18.38 4.75
C ASN A 110 -1.08 18.50 3.47
N TYR A 111 0.23 18.70 3.63
CA TYR A 111 1.21 18.79 2.56
C TYR A 111 2.49 18.09 2.98
N VAL A 112 3.26 17.59 2.00
CA VAL A 112 4.60 17.02 2.24
C VAL A 112 5.57 18.17 2.51
N PRO A 113 6.30 18.18 3.65
CA PRO A 113 7.27 19.23 3.93
C PRO A 113 8.34 19.36 2.86
N ALA A 114 8.83 20.59 2.66
CA ALA A 114 9.79 20.89 1.60
C ALA A 114 11.23 20.46 1.90
N THR A 115 11.56 20.17 3.16
CA THR A 115 12.91 19.80 3.58
C THR A 115 12.96 18.39 4.12
N GLU A 116 14.06 17.70 3.83
CA GLU A 116 14.33 16.37 4.38
C GLU A 116 14.31 16.37 5.91
N THR A 117 14.88 17.40 6.53
CA THR A 117 14.93 17.56 7.99
C THR A 117 13.54 17.63 8.62
N GLN A 118 12.59 18.31 7.98
CA GLN A 118 11.18 18.30 8.42
C GLN A 118 10.53 16.95 8.15
N LEU A 119 10.74 16.36 6.98
CA LEU A 119 10.16 15.08 6.60
C LEU A 119 10.52 13.96 7.58
N HIS A 120 11.77 13.92 8.09
CA HIS A 120 12.19 12.96 9.11
C HIS A 120 11.48 13.09 10.47
N ARG A 121 10.87 14.25 10.75
CA ARG A 121 10.11 14.49 11.99
C ARG A 121 8.60 14.34 11.81
N VAL A 122 8.13 14.17 10.57
CA VAL A 122 6.72 13.98 10.28
C VAL A 122 6.23 12.67 10.90
N LYS A 123 5.09 12.74 11.56
CA LYS A 123 4.31 11.56 11.94
C LYS A 123 3.10 11.45 11.02
N PRO A 124 2.84 10.28 10.41
CA PRO A 124 1.63 10.08 9.62
C PRO A 124 0.39 10.06 10.51
N ILE A 125 -0.66 10.74 10.05
CA ILE A 125 -2.02 10.56 10.57
C ILE A 125 -2.67 9.48 9.70
N ILE A 126 -3.07 8.38 10.35
CA ILE A 126 -3.56 7.18 9.69
C ILE A 126 -5.05 7.05 9.97
N ASP A 127 -5.84 7.01 8.89
CA ASP A 127 -7.23 6.60 8.95
C ASP A 127 -7.37 5.19 8.35
N TYR A 128 -8.39 4.45 8.79
CA TYR A 128 -8.66 3.10 8.31
C TYR A 128 -9.92 3.09 7.45
N PHE A 129 -9.76 2.69 6.19
CA PHE A 129 -10.88 2.41 5.31
C PHE A 129 -11.37 0.96 5.54
N PRO A 130 -12.68 0.68 5.56
CA PRO A 130 -13.18 -0.68 5.73
C PRO A 130 -12.59 -1.64 4.70
N ALA A 131 -11.95 -2.71 5.17
CA ALA A 131 -11.40 -3.72 4.28
C ALA A 131 -12.52 -4.52 3.59
N PHE A 132 -12.28 -4.94 2.36
CA PHE A 132 -13.17 -5.79 1.57
C PHE A 132 -12.51 -7.16 1.33
N ARG A 133 -13.32 -8.22 1.16
CA ARG A 133 -12.85 -9.62 1.04
C ARG A 133 -13.04 -10.19 -0.36
N GLU A 134 -13.81 -9.49 -1.18
CA GLU A 134 -14.20 -9.88 -2.51
C GLU A 134 -12.98 -10.03 -3.41
N ASP A 135 -12.94 -11.12 -4.16
CA ASP A 135 -11.96 -11.32 -5.21
C ASP A 135 -12.37 -10.54 -6.46
N ILE A 136 -11.53 -9.61 -6.89
CA ILE A 136 -11.77 -8.77 -8.07
C ILE A 136 -10.88 -9.14 -9.26
N SER A 137 -10.06 -10.18 -9.16
CA SER A 137 -9.07 -10.55 -10.19
C SER A 137 -9.67 -10.88 -11.55
N SER A 138 -10.92 -11.35 -11.58
CA SER A 138 -11.65 -11.67 -12.81
C SER A 138 -12.54 -10.53 -13.33
N VAL A 139 -12.67 -9.43 -12.59
CA VAL A 139 -13.55 -8.32 -12.98
C VAL A 139 -12.92 -7.56 -14.15
N ARG A 140 -13.74 -7.23 -15.16
CA ARG A 140 -13.30 -6.50 -16.37
C ARG A 140 -14.16 -5.28 -16.70
N GLN A 141 -15.33 -5.16 -16.08
CA GLN A 141 -16.24 -4.03 -16.28
C GLN A 141 -16.45 -3.31 -14.95
N LYS A 142 -16.59 -1.99 -15.02
CA LYS A 142 -16.76 -1.13 -13.86
C LYS A 142 -17.99 -1.51 -13.06
N GLU A 143 -19.07 -1.88 -13.75
CA GLU A 143 -20.38 -2.18 -13.18
C GLU A 143 -20.38 -3.49 -12.37
N ASP A 144 -19.42 -4.36 -12.65
CA ASP A 144 -19.24 -5.65 -11.97
C ASP A 144 -18.36 -5.52 -10.71
N LEU A 145 -17.81 -4.33 -10.42
CA LEU A 145 -17.02 -4.12 -9.22
C LEU A 145 -17.89 -4.18 -7.95
N PRO A 146 -17.41 -4.82 -6.88
CA PRO A 146 -18.10 -4.82 -5.59
C PRO A 146 -18.32 -3.39 -5.07
N LYS A 147 -19.44 -3.18 -4.38
CA LYS A 147 -19.80 -1.88 -3.81
C LYS A 147 -18.68 -1.29 -2.94
N ALA A 148 -18.01 -2.12 -2.14
CA ALA A 148 -16.91 -1.68 -1.28
C ALA A 148 -15.72 -1.13 -2.09
N VAL A 149 -15.44 -1.69 -3.27
CA VAL A 149 -14.37 -1.21 -4.15
C VAL A 149 -14.75 0.12 -4.78
N HIS A 150 -16.01 0.28 -5.19
CA HIS A 150 -16.51 1.59 -5.62
C HIS A 150 -16.43 2.66 -4.53
N GLU A 151 -16.73 2.31 -3.28
CA GLU A 151 -16.60 3.20 -2.12
C GLU A 151 -15.13 3.57 -1.88
N PHE A 152 -14.21 2.62 -2.00
CA PHE A 152 -12.78 2.86 -1.89
C PHE A 152 -12.25 3.78 -2.99
N ILE A 153 -12.66 3.55 -4.24
CA ILE A 153 -12.29 4.43 -5.38
C ILE A 153 -12.73 5.87 -5.09
N ARG A 154 -14.01 6.06 -4.74
CA ARG A 154 -14.54 7.40 -4.42
C ARG A 154 -13.78 8.06 -3.27
N PHE A 155 -13.48 7.29 -2.21
CA PHE A 155 -12.69 7.79 -1.10
C PHE A 155 -11.31 8.30 -1.55
N VAL A 156 -10.60 7.55 -2.41
CA VAL A 156 -9.30 7.98 -2.93
C VAL A 156 -9.44 9.22 -3.82
N GLU A 157 -10.41 9.26 -4.73
CA GLU A 157 -10.68 10.43 -5.58
C GLU A 157 -10.97 11.68 -4.74
N ASP A 158 -11.78 11.55 -3.67
CA ASP A 158 -12.12 12.65 -2.76
C ASP A 158 -10.90 13.14 -1.98
N GLN A 159 -10.02 12.26 -1.53
CA GLN A 159 -8.81 12.68 -0.80
C GLN A 159 -7.82 13.40 -1.73
N VAL A 160 -7.58 12.80 -2.89
CA VAL A 160 -6.55 13.23 -3.84
C VAL A 160 -7.01 14.40 -4.72
N GLN A 161 -8.33 14.59 -4.88
CA GLN A 161 -8.94 15.58 -5.78
C GLN A 161 -8.52 15.36 -7.24
N THR A 162 -8.31 14.11 -7.63
CA THR A 162 -7.97 13.69 -8.99
C THR A 162 -8.74 12.42 -9.31
N PRO A 163 -9.48 12.38 -10.43
CA PRO A 163 -10.25 11.21 -10.84
C PRO A 163 -9.35 10.00 -11.14
N LEU A 164 -9.85 8.78 -10.93
CA LEU A 164 -9.19 7.54 -11.36
C LEU A 164 -9.69 7.10 -12.73
N LEU A 165 -8.84 7.12 -13.75
CA LEU A 165 -9.13 6.54 -15.08
C LEU A 165 -9.38 5.03 -15.00
N GLY A 166 -8.65 4.32 -14.13
CA GLY A 166 -8.74 2.87 -14.04
C GLY A 166 -8.08 2.29 -12.80
N ILE A 167 -8.32 1.00 -12.57
CA ILE A 167 -7.67 0.22 -11.52
C ILE A 167 -7.08 -1.08 -12.05
N GLY A 168 -5.92 -1.47 -11.53
CA GLY A 168 -5.35 -2.80 -11.72
C GLY A 168 -5.94 -3.78 -10.70
N VAL A 169 -6.44 -4.91 -11.20
CA VAL A 169 -7.08 -5.96 -10.40
C VAL A 169 -6.28 -7.28 -10.43
N GLY A 170 -5.12 -7.30 -11.05
CA GLY A 170 -4.21 -8.44 -11.07
C GLY A 170 -2.88 -8.12 -11.77
N PRO A 171 -1.94 -9.07 -11.79
CA PRO A 171 -0.61 -8.90 -12.39
C PRO A 171 -0.58 -8.89 -13.93
N GLU A 172 -1.55 -9.51 -14.61
CA GLU A 172 -1.54 -9.66 -16.07
C GLU A 172 -2.00 -8.38 -16.78
N ARG A 173 -1.62 -8.25 -18.06
CA ARG A 173 -1.87 -7.03 -18.84
C ARG A 173 -3.35 -6.70 -18.99
N GLU A 174 -4.19 -7.72 -19.08
CA GLU A 174 -5.63 -7.62 -19.24
C GLU A 174 -6.38 -7.56 -17.89
N GLU A 175 -5.67 -7.64 -16.76
CA GLU A 175 -6.25 -7.63 -15.41
C GLU A 175 -6.43 -6.21 -14.90
N TYR A 176 -7.32 -5.48 -15.58
CA TYR A 176 -7.70 -4.15 -15.18
C TYR A 176 -9.16 -3.82 -15.47
N VAL A 177 -9.63 -2.74 -14.84
CA VAL A 177 -10.96 -2.16 -15.04
C VAL A 177 -10.82 -0.67 -15.35
N ALA A 178 -11.28 -0.27 -16.54
CA ALA A 178 -11.44 1.14 -16.87
C ALA A 178 -12.66 1.71 -16.16
N LEU A 179 -12.54 2.92 -15.61
CA LEU A 179 -13.59 3.58 -14.83
C LEU A 179 -14.25 4.75 -15.59
N ARG A 180 -13.61 5.22 -16.66
CA ARG A 180 -13.99 6.34 -17.52
C ARG A 180 -13.76 5.98 -18.98
#